data_AF-A0A235B4N2-F1
#
_entry.id   AF-A0A235B4N2-F1
#
_cell.length_a   1.000
_cell.length_b   1.000
_cell.length_c   1.000
_cell.angle_alpha   90.00
_cell.angle_beta   90.00
_cell.angle_gamma   90.00
#
_symmetry.space_group_name_H-M   'P 1'
#
loop_
_entity.id
_entity.type
_entity.pdbx_description
1 polymer ?
#
loop_
_entity_poly.entity_id
_entity_poly.type
_entity_poly.pdbx_seq_one_letter_code
_entity_poly.pdbx_strand_id
1 'polypeptide(L)'
;MTKRTASPPAKTETAPPHGKTIRFHYDQDKNVTYETDENGDVVARYTYGPDNEPVSMTRGGKTYYYQLNGHGDVVALTDETGQEVATYKYDAFGNVIEETGDIENPYRYAGYRYDEETGFYYLQSRYYNPETGRFLTRDSFEGFEKEPLSQNKYTYVENNPVMGVDPDGYWPRWVKWIWRVGKRYVPWMEYAAWGYVIYRTITAARPVIGL
;
A
#
# COMPACT_ATOMS: atom_id res chain seq x y z
N MET A 1 -18.93 -7.63 30.04
CA MET A 1 -18.92 -6.23 29.54
C MET A 1 -18.43 -6.25 28.11
N THR A 2 -19.34 -6.19 27.15
CA THR A 2 -19.08 -6.38 25.72
C THR A 2 -18.44 -5.11 25.16
N LYS A 3 -17.12 -5.12 24.91
CA LYS A 3 -16.47 -4.05 24.15
C LYS A 3 -16.90 -4.18 22.69
N ARG A 4 -17.90 -3.40 22.28
CA ARG A 4 -18.16 -3.11 20.88
C ARG A 4 -17.03 -2.19 20.41
N THR A 5 -16.00 -2.77 19.78
CA THR A 5 -15.03 -1.99 19.01
C THR A 5 -15.75 -1.49 17.78
N ALA A 6 -16.01 -0.18 17.75
CA ALA A 6 -16.60 0.50 16.61
C ALA A 6 -15.69 0.28 15.38
N SER A 7 -16.28 -0.22 14.29
CA SER A 7 -15.67 -0.17 12.97
C SER A 7 -15.37 1.30 12.64
N PRO A 8 -14.18 1.65 12.12
CA PRO A 8 -13.92 3.02 11.71
C PRO A 8 -15.00 3.45 10.69
N PRO A 9 -15.53 4.68 10.80
CA PRO A 9 -16.57 5.15 9.91
C PRO A 9 -16.08 5.11 8.46
N ALA A 10 -16.99 4.76 7.53
CA ALA A 10 -16.75 4.89 6.10
C ALA A 10 -16.16 6.28 5.82
N LYS A 11 -14.89 6.33 5.40
CA LYS A 11 -14.31 7.59 4.95
C LYS A 11 -15.04 7.98 3.67
N THR A 12 -15.84 9.03 3.77
CA THR A 12 -16.41 9.72 2.61
C THR A 12 -15.30 10.63 2.10
N GLU A 13 -14.56 10.18 1.09
CA GLU A 13 -13.60 11.02 0.39
C GLU A 13 -14.21 11.39 -0.96
N THR A 14 -14.55 12.66 -1.14
CA THR A 14 -14.88 13.23 -2.44
C THR A 14 -13.61 13.29 -3.28
N ALA A 15 -13.52 12.51 -4.37
CA ALA A 15 -12.56 12.71 -5.44
C ALA A 15 -13.31 13.18 -6.71
N PRO A 16 -12.88 14.26 -7.40
CA PRO A 16 -13.57 14.82 -8.57
C PRO A 16 -12.98 14.27 -9.91
N PRO A 17 -13.66 14.46 -11.07
CA PRO A 17 -13.82 15.78 -11.71
C PRO A 17 -15.27 16.24 -12.00
N HIS A 18 -16.31 15.53 -11.55
CA HIS A 18 -17.69 15.73 -12.07
C HIS A 18 -18.78 16.11 -11.06
N GLY A 19 -18.42 16.53 -9.84
CA GLY A 19 -19.41 16.73 -8.78
C GLY A 19 -20.13 15.43 -8.37
N LYS A 20 -19.51 14.27 -8.65
CA LYS A 20 -19.98 12.96 -8.23
C LYS A 20 -19.24 12.56 -6.95
N THR A 21 -20.00 12.30 -5.90
CA THR A 21 -19.48 11.73 -4.65
C THR A 21 -19.34 10.21 -4.79
N ILE A 22 -18.13 9.69 -4.58
CA ILE A 22 -17.89 8.26 -4.39
C ILE A 22 -17.74 7.97 -2.91
N ARG A 23 -18.35 6.87 -2.44
CA ARG A 23 -18.19 6.37 -1.06
C ARG A 23 -17.43 5.05 -1.11
N PHE A 24 -16.43 4.94 -0.25
CA PHE A 24 -15.57 3.76 -0.14
C PHE A 24 -16.01 2.88 1.03
N HIS A 25 -16.05 1.57 0.80
CA HIS A 25 -16.43 0.58 1.80
C HIS A 25 -15.25 -0.34 2.09
N TYR A 26 -14.89 -0.47 3.36
CA TYR A 26 -13.65 -1.10 3.78
C TYR A 26 -13.88 -2.42 4.51
N ASP A 27 -12.93 -3.35 4.39
CA ASP A 27 -12.84 -4.53 5.24
C ASP A 27 -12.13 -4.23 6.58
N GLN A 28 -11.84 -5.28 7.37
CA GLN A 28 -11.15 -5.17 8.65
C GLN A 28 -9.67 -4.78 8.51
N ASP A 29 -9.07 -5.06 7.34
CA ASP A 29 -7.68 -4.77 6.99
C ASP A 29 -7.54 -3.38 6.32
N LYS A 30 -8.64 -2.63 6.22
CA LYS A 30 -8.78 -1.30 5.61
C LYS A 30 -8.55 -1.30 4.09
N ASN A 31 -8.75 -2.43 3.42
CA ASN A 31 -8.79 -2.48 1.97
C ASN A 31 -10.17 -2.01 1.48
N VAL A 32 -10.23 -1.28 0.37
CA VAL A 32 -11.51 -0.90 -0.25
C VAL A 32 -12.10 -2.13 -0.93
N THR A 33 -13.22 -2.63 -0.45
CA THR A 33 -13.90 -3.80 -1.02
C THR A 33 -14.87 -3.43 -2.14
N TYR A 34 -15.51 -2.25 -2.04
CA TYR A 34 -16.35 -1.72 -3.10
C TYR A 34 -16.55 -0.22 -2.99
N GLU A 35 -16.95 0.38 -4.10
CA GLU A 35 -17.26 1.80 -4.26
C GLU A 35 -18.72 1.97 -4.62
N THR A 36 -19.39 2.94 -4.01
CA THR A 36 -20.76 3.30 -4.36
C THR A 36 -20.85 4.76 -4.77
N ASP A 37 -21.72 5.07 -5.72
CA ASP A 37 -22.04 6.44 -6.08
C ASP A 37 -22.94 7.14 -5.05
N GLU A 38 -23.45 8.33 -5.40
CA GLU A 38 -24.37 9.12 -4.57
C GLU A 38 -25.68 8.40 -4.27
N ASN A 39 -26.17 7.60 -5.21
CA ASN A 39 -27.42 6.83 -5.12
C ASN A 39 -27.25 5.53 -4.34
N GLY A 40 -26.00 5.11 -4.08
CA GLY A 40 -25.68 3.85 -3.41
C GLY A 40 -25.48 2.68 -4.38
N ASP A 41 -25.44 2.94 -5.68
CA ASP A 41 -25.17 1.92 -6.69
C ASP A 41 -23.69 1.56 -6.68
N VAL A 42 -23.38 0.27 -6.73
CA VAL A 42 -21.99 -0.20 -6.70
C VAL A 42 -21.34 0.01 -8.06
N VAL A 43 -20.33 0.88 -8.11
CA VAL A 43 -19.61 1.24 -9.34
C VAL A 43 -18.34 0.42 -9.55
N ALA A 44 -17.72 -0.05 -8.45
CA ALA A 44 -16.57 -0.94 -8.51
C ALA A 44 -16.55 -1.91 -7.32
N ARG A 45 -16.00 -3.11 -7.53
CA ARG A 45 -15.72 -4.12 -6.49
C ARG A 45 -14.28 -4.59 -6.62
N TYR A 46 -13.66 -4.91 -5.49
CA TYR A 46 -12.28 -5.36 -5.41
C TYR A 46 -12.18 -6.63 -4.58
N THR A 47 -11.28 -7.53 -4.97
CA THR A 47 -10.91 -8.70 -4.17
C THR A 47 -9.42 -8.67 -3.88
N TYR A 48 -9.05 -9.28 -2.76
CA TYR A 48 -7.67 -9.28 -2.25
C TYR A 48 -7.24 -10.68 -1.91
N GLY A 49 -5.94 -10.92 -2.05
CA GLY A 49 -5.28 -12.14 -1.62
C GLY A 49 -5.01 -12.15 -0.12
N PRO A 50 -4.43 -13.26 0.40
CA PRO A 50 -4.17 -13.42 1.83
C PRO A 50 -3.13 -12.44 2.39
N ASP A 51 -2.31 -11.81 1.55
CA ASP A 51 -1.29 -10.84 1.96
C ASP A 51 -1.68 -9.37 1.64
N ASN A 52 -3.00 -9.12 1.50
CA ASN A 52 -3.64 -7.85 1.15
C ASN A 52 -3.27 -7.29 -0.23
N GLU A 53 -2.73 -8.11 -1.11
CA GLU A 53 -2.47 -7.76 -2.51
C GLU A 53 -3.78 -7.74 -3.31
N PRO A 54 -4.00 -6.77 -4.23
CA PRO A 54 -5.19 -6.74 -5.06
C PRO A 54 -5.17 -7.91 -6.06
N VAL A 55 -6.30 -8.61 -6.19
CA VAL A 55 -6.45 -9.80 -7.05
C VAL A 55 -7.35 -9.52 -8.25
N SER A 56 -8.52 -8.92 -8.02
CA SER A 56 -9.41 -8.51 -9.11
C SER A 56 -10.13 -7.20 -8.84
N MET A 57 -10.56 -6.57 -9.93
CA MET A 57 -11.48 -5.44 -9.93
C MET A 57 -12.62 -5.72 -10.88
N THR A 58 -13.87 -5.54 -10.44
CA THR A 58 -15.03 -5.51 -11.32
C THR A 58 -15.54 -4.07 -11.41
N ARG A 59 -15.51 -3.48 -12.61
CA ARG A 59 -15.98 -2.11 -12.89
C ARG A 59 -16.72 -2.08 -14.23
N GLY A 60 -17.84 -1.37 -14.30
CA GLY A 60 -18.64 -1.29 -15.54
C GLY A 60 -19.14 -2.65 -16.06
N GLY A 61 -19.35 -3.62 -15.17
CA GLY A 61 -19.78 -4.98 -15.53
C GLY A 61 -18.70 -5.90 -16.11
N LYS A 62 -17.43 -5.45 -16.15
CA LYS A 62 -16.29 -6.26 -16.58
C LYS A 62 -15.37 -6.55 -15.41
N THR A 63 -14.79 -7.75 -15.38
CA THR A 63 -13.79 -8.14 -14.40
C THR A 63 -12.39 -8.07 -14.99
N TYR A 64 -11.48 -7.49 -14.23
CA TYR A 64 -10.07 -7.35 -14.54
C TYR A 64 -9.26 -8.00 -13.44
N TYR A 65 -8.15 -8.63 -13.80
CA TYR A 65 -7.25 -9.32 -12.88
C TYR A 65 -5.90 -8.60 -12.84
N TYR A 66 -5.42 -8.37 -11.63
CA TYR A 66 -4.16 -7.68 -11.40
C TYR A 66 -2.98 -8.62 -11.65
N GLN A 67 -2.03 -8.17 -12.47
CA GLN A 67 -0.74 -8.83 -12.64
C GLN A 67 0.32 -8.06 -11.85
N LEU A 68 0.90 -8.72 -10.86
CA LEU A 68 1.86 -8.11 -9.94
C LEU A 68 3.28 -8.61 -10.22
N ASN A 69 4.28 -7.74 -10.08
CA ASN A 69 5.68 -8.17 -10.03
C ASN A 69 6.06 -8.68 -8.63
N GLY A 70 7.32 -9.10 -8.45
CA GLY A 70 7.82 -9.60 -7.16
C GLY A 70 7.88 -8.55 -6.04
N HIS A 71 7.86 -7.26 -6.37
CA HIS A 71 7.76 -6.16 -5.41
C HIS A 71 6.31 -5.92 -4.95
N GLY A 72 5.33 -6.35 -5.75
CA GLY A 72 3.91 -6.11 -5.54
C GLY A 72 3.35 -4.96 -6.38
N ASP A 73 4.10 -4.46 -7.36
CA ASP A 73 3.62 -3.42 -8.27
C ASP A 73 2.67 -4.01 -9.30
N VAL A 74 1.54 -3.34 -9.56
CA VAL A 74 0.65 -3.68 -10.67
C VAL A 74 1.31 -3.34 -11.98
N VAL A 75 1.78 -4.34 -12.72
CA VAL A 75 2.44 -4.18 -14.02
C VAL A 75 1.48 -4.34 -15.21
N ALA A 76 0.36 -5.03 -15.00
CA ALA A 76 -0.68 -5.16 -16.02
C ALA A 76 -2.07 -5.47 -15.42
N LEU A 77 -3.10 -5.21 -16.22
CA LEU A 77 -4.45 -5.73 -16.03
C LEU A 77 -4.79 -6.68 -17.18
N THR A 78 -5.36 -7.83 -16.86
CA THR A 78 -5.92 -8.76 -17.86
C THR A 78 -7.43 -8.86 -17.73
N ASP A 79 -8.13 -9.04 -18.84
CA ASP A 79 -9.57 -9.31 -18.84
C ASP A 79 -9.90 -10.79 -18.55
N GLU A 80 -11.18 -11.14 -18.62
CA GLU A 80 -11.70 -12.50 -18.39
C GLU A 80 -11.21 -13.54 -19.42
N THR A 81 -10.67 -13.09 -20.56
CA THR A 81 -10.06 -13.96 -21.57
C THR A 81 -8.56 -14.15 -21.36
N GLY A 82 -7.98 -13.43 -20.40
CA GLY A 82 -6.54 -13.37 -20.15
C GLY A 82 -5.80 -12.41 -21.07
N GLN A 83 -6.51 -11.58 -21.85
CA GLN A 83 -5.88 -10.57 -22.69
C GLN A 83 -5.46 -9.36 -21.84
N GLU A 84 -4.24 -8.88 -22.06
CA GLU A 84 -3.74 -7.65 -21.45
C GLU A 84 -4.50 -6.43 -22.00
N VAL A 85 -5.09 -5.64 -21.09
CA VAL A 85 -5.92 -4.47 -21.42
C VAL A 85 -5.35 -3.15 -20.88
N ALA A 86 -4.38 -3.23 -19.96
CA ALA A 86 -3.60 -2.10 -19.48
C ALA A 86 -2.24 -2.57 -18.99
N THR A 87 -1.22 -1.74 -19.12
CA THR A 87 0.13 -1.99 -18.58
C THR A 87 0.69 -0.76 -17.91
N TYR A 88 1.62 -1.00 -16.97
CA TYR A 88 2.28 0.04 -16.22
C TYR A 88 3.75 -0.31 -16.01
N LYS A 89 4.62 0.68 -16.19
CA LYS A 89 6.02 0.64 -15.76
C LYS A 89 6.27 1.78 -14.80
N TYR A 90 7.08 1.50 -13.78
CA TYR A 90 7.43 2.47 -12.75
C TYR A 90 8.94 2.66 -12.68
N ASP A 91 9.37 3.82 -12.21
CA ASP A 91 10.70 3.98 -11.65
C ASP A 91 10.81 3.37 -10.24
N ALA A 92 11.98 3.47 -9.63
CA ALA A 92 12.24 2.90 -8.31
C ALA A 92 11.36 3.47 -7.18
N PHE A 93 10.84 4.70 -7.32
CA PHE A 93 10.03 5.38 -6.32
C PHE A 93 8.52 5.33 -6.63
N GLY A 94 8.14 4.66 -7.72
CA GLY A 94 6.74 4.49 -8.10
C GLY A 94 6.21 5.55 -9.05
N ASN A 95 7.06 6.39 -9.66
CA ASN A 95 6.58 7.26 -10.75
C ASN A 95 6.26 6.42 -11.98
N VAL A 96 5.09 6.62 -12.58
CA VAL A 96 4.71 5.93 -13.83
C VAL A 96 5.55 6.50 -14.98
N ILE A 97 6.34 5.63 -15.63
CA ILE A 97 7.19 6.00 -16.76
C ILE A 97 6.57 5.60 -18.11
N GLU A 98 5.74 4.55 -18.11
CA GLU A 98 4.94 4.13 -19.26
C GLU A 98 3.61 3.56 -18.76
N GLU A 99 2.52 3.91 -19.41
CA GLU A 99 1.21 3.30 -19.21
C GLU A 99 0.48 3.09 -20.53
N THR A 100 -0.36 2.06 -20.61
CA THR A 100 -1.23 1.80 -21.75
C THR A 100 -2.62 1.38 -21.27
N GLY A 101 -3.60 1.47 -22.17
CA GLY A 101 -5.00 1.16 -21.86
C GLY A 101 -5.78 2.36 -21.34
N ASP A 102 -7.10 2.20 -21.25
CA ASP A 102 -8.05 3.23 -20.79
C ASP A 102 -8.97 2.66 -19.70
N ILE A 103 -8.38 1.82 -18.83
CA ILE A 103 -9.09 1.19 -17.71
C ILE A 103 -8.78 1.98 -16.46
N GLU A 104 -9.81 2.59 -15.86
CA GLU A 104 -9.68 3.29 -14.58
C GLU A 104 -9.21 2.31 -13.51
N ASN A 105 -7.94 2.46 -13.11
CA ASN A 105 -7.25 1.55 -12.22
C ASN A 105 -6.69 2.29 -11.00
N PRO A 106 -7.36 2.19 -9.84
CA PRO A 106 -6.88 2.86 -8.65
C PRO A 106 -5.73 2.11 -7.98
N TYR A 107 -5.42 0.85 -8.28
CA TYR A 107 -4.33 0.12 -7.61
C TYR A 107 -3.10 0.02 -8.52
N ARG A 108 -1.97 0.56 -8.09
CA ARG A 108 -0.77 0.73 -8.92
C ARG A 108 0.52 0.28 -8.19
N TYR A 109 1.51 1.15 -8.01
CA TYR A 109 2.80 0.85 -7.37
C TYR A 109 2.62 0.24 -5.97
N ALA A 110 3.32 -0.86 -5.71
CA ALA A 110 3.25 -1.68 -4.49
C ALA A 110 1.82 -2.03 -4.00
N GLY A 111 0.83 -2.04 -4.90
CA GLY A 111 -0.58 -2.28 -4.56
C GLY A 111 -1.23 -1.11 -3.82
N TYR A 112 -0.63 0.08 -3.81
CA TYR A 112 -1.22 1.27 -3.22
C TYR A 112 -2.30 1.86 -4.10
N ARG A 113 -3.20 2.60 -3.46
CA ARG A 113 -4.26 3.31 -4.15
C ARG A 113 -3.72 4.63 -4.72
N TYR A 114 -3.68 4.76 -6.04
CA TYR A 114 -3.25 5.95 -6.77
C TYR A 114 -4.41 6.92 -6.94
N ASP A 115 -4.11 8.18 -6.71
CA ASP A 115 -4.97 9.31 -7.01
C ASP A 115 -4.46 10.00 -8.27
N GLU A 116 -5.19 9.86 -9.37
CA GLU A 116 -4.81 10.40 -10.68
C GLU A 116 -4.79 11.93 -10.72
N GLU A 117 -5.56 12.61 -9.87
CA GLU A 117 -5.60 14.08 -9.85
C GLU A 117 -4.33 14.67 -9.24
N THR A 118 -3.85 14.05 -8.16
CA THR A 118 -2.68 14.53 -7.41
C THR A 118 -1.38 13.85 -7.81
N GLY A 119 -1.46 12.67 -8.42
CA GLY A 119 -0.32 11.80 -8.69
C GLY A 119 0.24 11.13 -7.44
N PHE A 120 -0.52 11.08 -6.34
CA PHE A 120 -0.08 10.55 -5.06
C PHE A 120 -0.64 9.15 -4.80
N TYR A 121 0.03 8.43 -3.90
CA TYR A 121 -0.42 7.15 -3.39
C TYR A 121 -0.97 7.28 -1.98
N TYR A 122 -2.16 6.74 -1.74
CA TYR A 122 -2.73 6.62 -0.40
C TYR A 122 -2.37 5.27 0.23
N LEU A 123 -1.60 5.32 1.31
CA LEU A 123 -1.12 4.16 2.06
C LEU A 123 -1.95 3.97 3.35
N GLN A 124 -3.26 4.18 3.31
CA GLN A 124 -4.20 4.09 4.46
C GLN A 124 -4.04 5.13 5.58
N SER A 125 -2.81 5.48 5.97
CA SER A 125 -2.54 6.45 7.03
C SER A 125 -2.02 7.78 6.50
N ARG A 126 -1.32 7.75 5.36
CA ARG A 126 -0.62 8.89 4.79
C ARG A 126 -0.66 8.84 3.27
N TYR A 127 -0.55 10.02 2.66
CA TYR A 127 -0.28 10.18 1.25
C TYR A 127 1.22 10.20 1.01
N TYR A 128 1.66 9.44 0.01
CA TYR A 128 3.01 9.34 -0.49
C TYR A 128 3.11 10.01 -1.86
N ASN A 129 4.07 10.91 -2.00
CA ASN A 129 4.40 11.56 -3.26
C ASN A 129 5.60 10.84 -3.90
N PRO A 130 5.40 10.14 -5.04
CA PRO A 130 6.47 9.41 -5.73
C PRO A 130 7.52 10.33 -6.39
N GLU A 131 7.15 11.54 -6.79
CA GLU A 131 8.05 12.51 -7.44
C GLU A 131 9.16 12.97 -6.47
N THR A 132 8.78 13.19 -5.21
CA THR A 132 9.74 13.57 -4.15
C THR A 132 10.27 12.36 -3.36
N GLY A 133 9.66 11.20 -3.50
CA GLY A 133 9.96 10.00 -2.71
C GLY A 133 9.66 10.17 -1.22
N ARG A 134 8.61 10.92 -0.86
CA ARG A 134 8.31 11.30 0.53
C ARG A 134 6.82 11.22 0.88
N PHE A 135 6.53 11.02 2.16
CA PHE A 135 5.19 11.23 2.70
C PHE A 135 4.87 12.71 2.82
N LEU A 136 3.59 13.09 2.66
CA LEU A 136 3.13 14.47 2.85
C LEU A 136 3.00 14.86 4.32
N THR A 137 2.80 13.89 5.20
CA THR A 137 2.58 14.11 6.63
C THR A 137 3.65 13.42 7.46
N ARG A 138 3.96 14.05 8.59
CA ARG A 138 4.93 13.56 9.56
C ARG A 138 4.49 12.20 10.11
N ASP A 139 5.40 11.24 10.12
CA ASP A 139 5.20 9.98 10.84
C ASP A 139 5.01 10.21 12.35
N SER A 140 4.05 9.49 12.93
CA SER A 140 3.86 9.41 14.38
C SER A 140 4.93 8.55 15.07
N PHE A 141 5.63 7.69 14.33
CA PHE A 141 6.69 6.86 14.89
C PHE A 141 7.94 7.68 15.18
N GLU A 142 8.45 7.60 16.42
CA GLU A 142 9.61 8.38 16.87
C GLU A 142 10.95 7.89 16.33
N GLY A 143 11.01 6.76 15.62
CA GLY A 143 12.27 6.25 15.10
C GLY A 143 13.06 5.50 16.18
N PHE A 144 14.15 4.87 15.77
CA PHE A 144 15.12 4.26 16.67
C PHE A 144 16.29 5.21 16.89
N GLU A 145 16.70 5.37 18.14
CA GLU A 145 17.78 6.29 18.55
C GLU A 145 19.09 6.01 17.81
N LYS A 146 19.37 4.72 17.54
CA LYS A 146 20.61 4.25 16.90
C LYS A 146 20.52 4.16 15.38
N GLU A 147 19.40 4.57 14.78
CA GLU A 147 19.19 4.54 13.34
C GLU A 147 18.75 5.92 12.85
N PRO A 148 19.72 6.80 12.51
CA PRO A 148 19.43 8.19 12.13
C PRO A 148 18.44 8.31 10.97
N LEU A 149 18.40 7.34 10.05
CA LEU A 149 17.45 7.35 8.93
C LEU A 149 15.99 7.22 9.39
N SER A 150 15.72 6.43 10.43
CA SER A 150 14.38 6.28 11.02
C SER A 150 13.88 7.55 11.74
N GLN A 151 14.78 8.50 12.00
CA GLN A 151 14.43 9.79 12.59
C GLN A 151 13.81 10.74 11.55
N ASN A 152 14.01 10.50 10.25
CA ASN A 152 13.35 11.27 9.22
C ASN A 152 11.88 10.84 9.09
N LYS A 153 10.96 11.71 9.52
CA LYS A 153 9.52 11.41 9.60
C LYS A 153 8.77 11.45 8.28
N TYR A 154 9.47 11.72 7.17
CA TYR A 154 8.87 11.83 5.85
C TYR A 154 9.44 10.82 4.86
N THR A 155 10.46 10.03 5.24
CA THR A 155 11.07 9.06 4.34
C THR A 155 10.13 7.90 4.06
N TYR A 156 10.01 7.55 2.79
CA TYR A 156 9.45 6.28 2.38
C TYR A 156 10.52 5.20 2.48
N VAL A 157 10.25 4.15 3.26
CA VAL A 157 11.05 2.92 3.39
C VAL A 157 12.57 3.14 3.51
N GLU A 158 12.99 4.10 4.36
CA GLU A 158 14.40 4.44 4.59
C GLU A 158 15.20 4.81 3.32
N ASN A 159 14.53 5.31 2.27
CA ASN A 159 15.10 5.54 0.94
C ASN A 159 15.57 4.28 0.20
N ASN A 160 15.00 3.11 0.52
CA ASN A 160 15.27 1.86 -0.19
C ASN A 160 14.01 1.24 -0.80
N PRO A 161 13.36 1.93 -1.77
CA PRO A 161 12.08 1.52 -2.34
C PRO A 161 12.15 0.34 -3.31
N VAL A 162 13.35 -0.09 -3.71
CA VAL A 162 13.54 -1.30 -4.52
C VAL A 162 13.37 -2.56 -3.68
N MET A 163 13.72 -2.50 -2.39
CA MET A 163 13.70 -3.63 -1.47
C MET A 163 12.58 -3.53 -0.43
N GLY A 164 11.86 -2.41 -0.40
CA GLY A 164 10.98 -2.03 0.69
C GLY A 164 9.61 -1.54 0.22
N VAL A 165 8.58 -2.07 0.86
CA VAL A 165 7.18 -1.64 0.74
C VAL A 165 6.70 -1.22 2.12
N ASP A 166 5.93 -0.14 2.26
CA ASP A 166 5.24 0.26 3.48
C ASP A 166 3.72 0.00 3.33
N PRO A 167 3.17 -1.11 3.86
CA PRO A 167 1.80 -1.55 3.54
C PRO A 167 0.70 -0.63 4.06
N ASP A 168 0.96 0.17 5.09
CA ASP A 168 -0.05 1.00 5.75
C ASP A 168 0.45 2.41 6.09
N GLY A 169 1.57 2.81 5.49
CA GLY A 169 2.16 4.12 5.69
C GLY A 169 2.64 4.34 7.13
N TYR A 170 2.90 3.30 7.90
CA TYR A 170 3.52 3.41 9.23
C TYR A 170 4.85 2.68 9.31
N TRP A 171 4.95 1.53 8.63
CA TRP A 171 6.08 0.63 8.78
C TRP A 171 6.33 -0.17 7.52
N PRO A 172 7.60 -0.35 7.12
CA PRO A 172 7.94 -1.30 6.09
C PRO A 172 7.43 -2.72 6.39
N ARG A 173 7.07 -3.44 5.33
CA ARG A 173 6.45 -4.77 5.33
C ARG A 173 7.31 -5.81 6.05
N TRP A 174 8.64 -5.70 5.95
CA TRP A 174 9.59 -6.56 6.65
C TRP A 174 9.65 -6.29 8.17
N VAL A 175 9.49 -5.04 8.62
CA VAL A 175 9.36 -4.69 10.06
C VAL A 175 8.09 -5.32 10.64
N LYS A 176 6.97 -5.23 9.92
CA LYS A 176 5.71 -5.91 10.30
C LYS A 176 5.85 -7.42 10.37
N TRP A 177 6.59 -8.03 9.45
CA TRP A 177 6.81 -9.48 9.44
C TRP A 177 7.60 -9.92 10.67
N ILE A 178 8.70 -9.23 10.99
CA ILE A 178 9.48 -9.45 12.22
C ILE A 178 8.59 -9.34 13.46
N TRP A 179 7.72 -8.34 13.51
CA TRP A 179 6.78 -8.17 14.62
C TRP A 179 5.74 -9.29 14.71
N ARG A 180 5.13 -9.69 13.58
CA ARG A 180 4.13 -10.78 13.53
C ARG A 180 4.73 -12.10 13.99
N VAL A 181 5.93 -12.43 13.52
CA VAL A 181 6.67 -13.63 13.91
C VAL A 181 7.09 -13.52 15.38
N GLY A 182 7.63 -12.38 15.82
CA GLY A 182 8.06 -12.16 17.20
C GLY A 182 6.95 -12.33 18.24
N LYS A 183 5.73 -11.83 17.95
CA LYS A 183 4.56 -11.97 18.83
C LYS A 183 4.14 -13.43 19.08
N ARG A 184 4.43 -14.34 18.15
CA ARG A 184 4.09 -15.78 18.30
C ARG A 184 4.97 -16.46 19.35
N TYR A 185 6.19 -15.97 19.56
CA TYR A 185 7.19 -16.61 20.43
C TYR A 185 7.31 -15.95 21.81
N VAL A 186 6.98 -14.67 21.97
CA VAL A 186 7.09 -13.98 23.27
C VAL A 186 5.89 -13.05 23.54
N PRO A 187 4.77 -13.56 24.10
CA PRO A 187 3.53 -12.79 24.24
C PRO A 187 3.52 -11.68 25.31
N TRP A 188 4.53 -11.62 26.19
CA TRP A 188 4.51 -10.82 27.44
C TRP A 188 5.55 -9.69 27.52
N MET A 189 6.24 -9.35 26.42
CA MET A 189 7.34 -8.37 26.45
C MET A 189 7.02 -7.11 25.65
N GLU A 190 7.31 -5.95 26.26
CA GLU A 190 6.97 -4.63 25.72
C GLU A 190 7.71 -4.26 24.42
N TYR A 191 7.05 -3.39 23.67
CA TYR A 191 7.10 -3.16 22.23
C TYR A 191 8.43 -2.70 21.59
N ALA A 192 9.48 -2.38 22.35
CA ALA A 192 10.64 -1.63 21.82
C ALA A 192 11.93 -2.45 21.64
N ALA A 193 12.13 -3.55 22.37
CA ALA A 193 13.46 -4.14 22.54
C ALA A 193 13.89 -5.17 21.47
N TRP A 194 12.94 -5.81 20.77
CA TRP A 194 13.25 -6.92 19.83
C TRP A 194 13.38 -6.51 18.36
N GLY A 195 12.77 -5.40 17.90
CA GLY A 195 12.97 -4.91 16.53
C GLY A 195 14.45 -4.63 16.24
N TYR A 196 15.17 -4.15 17.26
CA TYR A 196 16.58 -3.79 17.21
C TYR A 196 17.55 -4.96 16.98
N VAL A 197 17.28 -6.16 17.53
CA VAL A 197 18.24 -7.28 17.47
C VAL A 197 18.14 -8.06 16.15
N ILE A 198 16.93 -8.22 15.60
CA ILE A 198 16.71 -8.92 14.33
C ILE A 198 17.05 -8.02 13.13
N TYR A 199 16.79 -6.71 13.20
CA TYR A 199 17.22 -5.78 12.15
C TYR A 199 18.74 -5.83 11.94
N ARG A 200 19.54 -5.82 13.02
CA ARG A 200 21.01 -5.90 12.91
C ARG A 200 21.53 -7.18 12.24
N THR A 201 20.82 -8.31 12.29
CA THR A 201 21.27 -9.53 11.60
C THR A 201 20.90 -9.54 10.11
N ILE A 202 19.81 -8.91 9.71
CA ILE A 202 19.38 -8.84 8.31
C ILE A 202 20.16 -7.75 7.55
N THR A 203 20.31 -6.56 8.12
CA THR A 203 21.02 -5.43 7.44
C THR A 203 22.54 -5.61 7.43
N ALA A 204 23.10 -6.47 8.30
CA ALA A 204 24.53 -6.83 8.28
C ALA A 204 24.87 -7.88 7.21
N ALA A 205 23.89 -8.48 6.53
CA ALA A 205 24.10 -9.46 5.46
C ALA A 205 24.23 -8.83 4.05
N ARG A 206 24.83 -7.64 3.95
CA ARG A 206 25.26 -7.08 2.66
C ARG A 206 26.44 -7.91 2.13
N PRO A 207 26.32 -8.66 1.02
CA PRO A 207 27.50 -9.25 0.40
C PRO A 207 28.34 -8.11 -0.18
N VAL A 208 29.58 -7.99 0.29
CA VAL A 208 30.62 -7.26 -0.43
C VAL A 208 30.86 -8.04 -1.72
N ILE A 209 30.26 -7.60 -2.82
CA ILE A 209 30.70 -8.04 -4.15
C ILE A 209 31.98 -7.25 -4.42
N GLY A 210 33.11 -7.86 -4.04
CA GLY A 210 34.43 -7.40 -4.44
C GLY A 210 34.64 -7.65 -5.93
N LEU A 211 35.14 -6.63 -6.62
CA LEU A 211 35.88 -6.76 -7.88
C LEU A 211 37.31 -7.22 -7.58
#